data_AF-A0A2N9M9T3-F1
#
_entry.id   AF-A0A2N9M9T3-F1
#
_cell.length_a   1.000
_cell.length_b   1.000
_cell.length_c   1.000
_cell.angle_alpha   90.00
_cell.angle_beta   90.00
_cell.angle_gamma   90.00
#
_symmetry.space_group_name_H-M   'P 1'
#
loop_
_entity.id
_entity.type
_entity.pdbx_description
1 polymer ?
#
loop_
_entity_poly.entity_id
_entity_poly.type
_entity_poly.pdbx_seq_one_letter_code
_entity_poly.pdbx_strand_id
1 'polypeptide(L)'
;MVWRTLLVMGLLLAGAPVALAGASSGPSSETEERLVARLQKETDPIKKSKCVTRLARIKLQQAIEAYEHGNIEQGVQLARAYLGRVKDSWQLLKSCGRNAARDPRGFKELDIELREDARFIDDLKRRVSFFDRGPIEQTGKELEGVRAEVLQALFPAARAPEAAKPVGKTD
;
A
#
# COMPACT_ATOMS: atom_id res chain seq x y z
N MET A 1 -29.68 16.30 85.50
CA MET A 1 -30.97 15.83 84.95
C MET A 1 -30.69 15.26 83.56
N VAL A 2 -30.59 13.92 83.47
CA VAL A 2 -30.86 13.00 82.34
C VAL A 2 -30.37 13.44 80.93
N TRP A 3 -29.21 12.99 80.43
CA TRP A 3 -28.91 11.74 79.70
C TRP A 3 -29.84 11.43 78.51
N ARG A 4 -29.29 11.39 77.27
CA ARG A 4 -29.75 10.54 76.13
C ARG A 4 -28.78 10.67 74.95
N THR A 5 -27.80 9.78 74.87
CA THR A 5 -27.70 8.63 73.94
C THR A 5 -27.16 8.99 72.56
N LEU A 6 -25.89 8.63 72.38
CA LEU A 6 -25.20 8.32 71.13
C LEU A 6 -26.00 7.35 70.27
N LEU A 7 -25.97 7.55 68.95
CA LEU A 7 -26.20 6.49 67.98
C LEU A 7 -25.11 6.54 66.90
N VAL A 8 -24.44 5.41 66.80
CA VAL A 8 -23.31 5.05 65.93
C VAL A 8 -23.83 4.68 64.55
N MET A 9 -23.15 5.09 63.48
CA MET A 9 -23.17 4.49 62.12
C MET A 9 -22.20 5.29 61.25
N GLY A 10 -21.23 4.76 60.52
CA GLY A 10 -20.81 3.39 60.24
C GLY A 10 -19.50 3.48 59.43
N LEU A 11 -18.61 2.54 59.72
CA LEU A 11 -17.27 2.36 59.16
C LEU A 11 -17.32 1.75 57.74
N LEU A 12 -16.21 1.89 57.00
CA LEU A 12 -15.73 1.08 55.85
C LEU A 12 -16.04 1.54 54.41
N LEU A 13 -14.98 1.96 53.71
CA LEU A 13 -14.60 1.56 52.35
C LEU A 13 -13.10 1.94 52.19
N ALA A 14 -12.18 1.06 52.56
CA ALA A 14 -11.60 0.00 51.72
C ALA A 14 -10.97 0.58 50.43
N GLY A 15 -9.64 0.63 50.43
CA GLY A 15 -8.86 1.04 49.27
C GLY A 15 -8.92 0.03 48.13
N ALA A 16 -8.76 0.55 46.91
CA ALA A 16 -8.44 -0.25 45.73
C ALA A 16 -7.18 0.35 45.06
N PRO A 17 -6.12 -0.43 44.84
CA PRO A 17 -5.00 0.00 44.03
C PRO A 17 -5.45 0.05 42.57
N VAL A 18 -5.32 1.22 41.93
CA VAL A 18 -5.51 1.35 40.48
C VAL A 18 -4.33 0.67 39.80
N ALA A 19 -4.55 -0.56 39.36
CA ALA A 19 -3.63 -1.32 38.53
C ALA A 19 -3.77 -0.91 37.06
N LEU A 20 -2.60 -0.73 36.43
CA LEU A 20 -2.26 -0.88 35.01
C LEU A 20 -3.17 -0.21 33.97
N ALA A 21 -2.69 0.91 33.43
CA ALA A 21 -2.73 1.15 31.99
C ALA A 21 -1.30 1.06 31.46
N GLY A 22 -0.83 -0.17 31.23
CA GLY A 22 0.33 -0.39 30.38
C GLY A 22 -0.03 0.06 28.96
N ALA A 23 0.42 1.26 28.58
CA ALA A 23 0.47 1.66 27.19
C ALA A 23 1.52 0.78 26.49
N SER A 24 1.09 -0.41 26.06
CA SER A 24 1.83 -1.18 25.07
C SER A 24 1.84 -0.36 23.80
N SER A 25 2.89 0.44 23.64
CA SER A 25 3.25 1.02 22.36
C SER A 25 3.76 -0.11 21.48
N GLY A 26 2.82 -0.89 20.94
CA GLY A 26 3.11 -1.78 19.81
C GLY A 26 3.69 -0.93 18.67
N PRO A 27 4.49 -1.53 17.77
CA PRO A 27 5.01 -0.81 16.62
C PRO A 27 3.83 -0.13 15.92
N SER A 28 3.91 1.20 15.82
CA SER A 28 2.86 2.04 15.23
C SER A 28 2.42 1.43 13.89
N SER A 29 1.26 0.78 13.86
CA SER A 29 0.69 0.33 12.59
C SER A 29 0.52 1.56 11.70
N GLU A 30 1.10 1.49 10.51
CA GLU A 30 0.98 2.56 9.51
C GLU A 30 -0.43 2.49 8.93
N THR A 31 -1.33 3.36 9.40
CA THR A 31 -2.73 3.40 8.96
C THR A 31 -2.91 4.26 7.72
N GLU A 32 -4.03 4.07 7.02
CA GLU A 32 -4.40 4.88 5.85
C GLU A 32 -4.45 6.37 6.20
N GLU A 33 -5.07 6.74 7.32
CA GLU A 33 -5.22 8.14 7.75
C GLU A 33 -3.86 8.79 8.00
N ARG A 34 -2.93 8.04 8.60
CA ARG A 34 -1.57 8.51 8.86
C ARG A 34 -0.79 8.74 7.57
N LEU A 35 -0.94 7.86 6.59
CA LEU A 35 -0.33 8.01 5.28
C LEU A 35 -0.92 9.20 4.51
N VAL A 36 -2.24 9.39 4.56
CA VAL A 36 -2.90 10.56 3.96
C VAL A 36 -2.42 11.85 4.62
N ALA A 37 -2.34 11.91 5.94
CA ALA A 37 -1.85 13.08 6.66
C ALA A 37 -0.37 13.37 6.35
N ARG A 38 0.47 12.34 6.19
CA ARG A 38 1.86 12.50 5.75
C ARG A 38 1.94 13.02 4.31
N LEU A 39 1.12 12.47 3.41
CA LEU A 39 1.09 12.86 2.00
C LEU A 39 0.76 14.35 1.79
N GLN A 40 -0.11 14.91 2.63
CA GLN A 40 -0.48 16.33 2.60
C GLN A 40 0.69 17.27 2.93
N LYS A 41 1.64 16.80 3.75
CA LYS A 41 2.78 17.60 4.23
C LYS A 41 4.07 17.33 3.45
N GLU A 42 4.14 16.21 2.74
CA GLU A 42 5.33 15.77 2.03
C GLU A 42 5.55 16.56 0.73
N THR A 43 6.72 17.17 0.61
CA THR A 43 7.14 17.97 -0.54
C THR A 43 8.15 17.23 -1.41
N ASP A 44 8.91 16.29 -0.85
CA ASP A 44 9.86 15.50 -1.63
C ASP A 44 9.11 14.50 -2.52
N PRO A 45 9.28 14.55 -3.85
CA PRO A 45 8.49 13.73 -4.77
C PRO A 45 8.75 12.23 -4.60
N ILE A 46 9.96 11.84 -4.18
CA ILE A 46 10.29 10.42 -3.96
C ILE A 46 9.58 9.90 -2.71
N LYS A 47 9.66 10.63 -1.60
CA LYS A 47 8.94 10.27 -0.37
C LYS A 47 7.42 10.32 -0.59
N LYS A 48 6.94 11.28 -1.38
CA LYS A 48 5.53 11.39 -1.76
C LYS A 48 5.07 10.16 -2.53
N SER A 49 5.82 9.77 -3.58
CA SER A 49 5.58 8.52 -4.32
C SER A 49 5.57 7.30 -3.41
N LYS A 50 6.53 7.16 -2.49
CA LYS A 50 6.56 6.06 -1.52
C LYS A 50 5.32 6.03 -0.62
N CYS A 51 4.84 7.19 -0.15
CA CYS A 51 3.60 7.26 0.63
C CYS A 51 2.38 6.82 -0.20
N VAL A 52 2.30 7.24 -1.47
CA VAL A 52 1.23 6.84 -2.38
C VAL A 52 1.28 5.34 -2.68
N THR A 53 2.45 4.75 -2.89
CA THR A 53 2.61 3.30 -3.10
C THR A 53 2.14 2.51 -1.87
N ARG A 54 2.44 2.97 -0.66
CA ARG A 54 1.94 2.33 0.57
C ARG A 54 0.43 2.43 0.71
N LEU A 55 -0.17 3.56 0.34
CA LEU A 55 -1.62 3.70 0.25
C LEU A 55 -2.23 2.73 -0.77
N ALA A 56 -1.56 2.53 -1.91
CA ALA A 56 -1.96 1.52 -2.89
C ALA A 56 -1.99 0.13 -2.23
N ARG A 57 -0.91 -0.27 -1.55
CA ARG A 57 -0.84 -1.58 -0.88
C ARG A 57 -1.99 -1.81 0.10
N ILE A 58 -2.35 -0.80 0.90
CA ILE A 58 -3.51 -0.89 1.80
C ILE A 58 -4.79 -1.17 1.01
N LYS A 59 -5.01 -0.48 -0.12
CA LYS A 59 -6.19 -0.74 -0.98
C LYS A 59 -6.18 -2.14 -1.59
N LEU A 60 -5.01 -2.66 -1.97
CA LEU A 60 -4.91 -4.03 -2.47
C LEU A 60 -5.24 -5.05 -1.38
N GLN A 61 -4.72 -4.87 -0.16
CA GLN A 61 -5.03 -5.74 0.98
C GLN A 61 -6.53 -5.71 1.31
N GLN A 62 -7.13 -4.52 1.40
CA GLN A 62 -8.57 -4.37 1.60
C GLN A 62 -9.38 -5.04 0.47
N ALA A 63 -8.91 -4.96 -0.79
CA ALA A 63 -9.56 -5.63 -1.91
C ALA A 63 -9.53 -7.14 -1.74
N ILE A 64 -8.37 -7.70 -1.40
CA ILE A 64 -8.20 -9.13 -1.13
C ILE A 64 -9.15 -9.59 -0.03
N GLU A 65 -9.19 -8.87 1.09
CA GLU A 65 -10.11 -9.16 2.20
C GLU A 65 -11.57 -9.11 1.75
N ALA A 66 -11.97 -8.10 0.98
CA ALA A 66 -13.34 -7.97 0.49
C ALA A 66 -13.73 -9.18 -0.40
N TYR A 67 -12.85 -9.63 -1.29
CA TYR A 67 -13.09 -10.83 -2.10
C TYR A 67 -13.17 -12.11 -1.25
N GLU A 68 -12.32 -12.25 -0.24
CA GLU A 68 -12.34 -13.40 0.68
C GLU A 68 -13.64 -13.49 1.49
N HIS A 69 -14.25 -12.36 1.81
CA HIS A 69 -15.55 -12.29 2.50
C HIS A 69 -16.76 -12.30 1.56
N GLY A 70 -16.56 -12.46 0.25
CA GLY A 70 -17.64 -12.46 -0.75
C GLY A 70 -18.20 -11.07 -1.08
N ASN A 71 -17.57 -9.99 -0.60
CA ASN A 71 -17.95 -8.60 -0.89
C ASN A 71 -17.38 -8.16 -2.24
N ILE A 72 -17.83 -8.81 -3.32
CA ILE A 72 -17.23 -8.68 -4.67
C ILE A 72 -17.22 -7.22 -5.16
N GLU A 73 -18.34 -6.51 -5.04
CA GLU A 73 -18.43 -5.12 -5.52
C GLU A 73 -17.44 -4.20 -4.81
N GLN A 74 -17.33 -4.34 -3.49
CA GLN A 74 -16.36 -3.60 -2.68
C GLN A 74 -14.92 -3.95 -3.10
N GLY A 75 -14.63 -5.23 -3.32
CA GLY A 75 -13.34 -5.70 -3.81
C GLY A 75 -12.96 -5.06 -5.15
N VAL A 76 -13.89 -4.94 -6.09
CA VAL A 76 -13.69 -4.27 -7.38
C VAL A 76 -13.35 -2.78 -7.18
N GLN A 77 -14.09 -2.09 -6.32
CA GLN A 77 -13.84 -0.66 -6.05
C GLN A 77 -12.45 -0.44 -5.42
N LEU A 78 -12.06 -1.31 -4.49
CA LEU A 78 -10.75 -1.25 -3.83
C LEU A 78 -9.61 -1.60 -4.79
N ALA A 79 -9.78 -2.58 -5.67
CA ALA A 79 -8.82 -2.90 -6.72
C ALA A 79 -8.63 -1.73 -7.71
N ARG A 80 -9.71 -1.02 -8.05
CA ARG A 80 -9.63 0.21 -8.86
C ARG A 80 -8.90 1.33 -8.12
N ALA A 81 -9.19 1.52 -6.83
CA ALA A 81 -8.50 2.52 -6.01
C ALA A 81 -7.00 2.22 -5.89
N TYR A 82 -6.64 0.94 -5.73
CA TYR A 82 -5.26 0.46 -5.78
C TYR A 82 -4.56 0.89 -7.09
N LEU A 83 -5.14 0.58 -8.26
CA LEU A 83 -4.56 0.97 -9.54
C LEU A 83 -4.43 2.48 -9.70
N GLY A 84 -5.41 3.25 -9.24
CA GLY A 84 -5.34 4.70 -9.21
C GLY A 84 -4.09 5.18 -8.46
N ARG A 85 -3.84 4.63 -7.26
CA ARG A 85 -2.66 4.98 -6.46
C ARG A 85 -1.34 4.52 -7.09
N VAL A 86 -1.30 3.34 -7.72
CA VAL A 86 -0.11 2.91 -8.47
C VAL A 86 0.22 3.90 -9.59
N LYS A 87 -0.79 4.30 -10.37
CA LYS A 87 -0.64 5.29 -11.45
C LYS A 87 -0.20 6.65 -10.89
N ASP A 88 -0.79 7.12 -9.79
CA ASP A 88 -0.40 8.36 -9.12
C ASP A 88 1.08 8.33 -8.68
N SER A 89 1.51 7.23 -8.06
CA SER A 89 2.90 7.05 -7.63
C SER A 89 3.87 7.10 -8.81
N TRP A 90 3.51 6.42 -9.90
CA TRP A 90 4.30 6.45 -11.13
C TRP A 90 4.38 7.86 -11.73
N GLN A 91 3.27 8.58 -11.77
CA GLN A 91 3.24 9.96 -12.30
C GLN A 91 4.05 10.93 -11.44
N LEU A 92 4.07 10.77 -10.12
CA LEU A 92 4.94 11.55 -9.22
C LEU A 92 6.43 11.32 -9.53
N LEU A 93 6.83 10.08 -9.80
CA LEU A 93 8.21 9.77 -10.18
C LEU A 93 8.55 10.30 -11.57
N LYS A 94 7.62 10.25 -12.53
CA LYS A 94 7.86 10.86 -13.86
C LYS A 94 7.99 12.38 -13.78
N SER A 95 7.12 13.04 -13.01
CA SER A 95 7.08 14.51 -12.93
C SER A 95 8.27 15.11 -12.18
N CYS A 96 9.01 14.33 -11.39
CA CYS A 96 10.21 14.82 -10.71
C CYS A 96 11.40 15.11 -11.63
N GLY A 97 11.34 14.74 -12.92
CA GLY A 97 12.36 15.03 -13.92
C GLY A 97 13.68 14.26 -13.75
N ARG A 98 13.75 13.31 -12.81
CA ARG A 98 14.93 12.48 -12.58
C ARG A 98 15.08 11.43 -13.67
N ASN A 99 16.32 11.22 -14.12
CA ASN A 99 16.64 10.11 -15.00
C ASN A 99 16.75 8.81 -14.19
N ALA A 100 15.75 7.95 -14.29
CA ALA A 100 15.67 6.69 -13.54
C ALA A 100 16.85 5.74 -13.79
N ALA A 101 17.43 5.73 -14.99
CA ALA A 101 18.59 4.90 -15.31
C ALA A 101 19.88 5.37 -14.62
N ARG A 102 20.01 6.68 -14.36
CA ARG A 102 21.16 7.26 -13.65
C ARG A 102 20.96 7.35 -12.14
N ASP A 103 19.74 7.61 -11.70
CA ASP A 103 19.37 7.72 -10.29
C ASP A 103 18.08 6.94 -9.99
N PRO A 104 18.19 5.62 -9.73
CA PRO A 104 17.06 4.69 -9.69
C PRO A 104 16.25 4.77 -8.40
N ARG A 105 16.62 5.62 -7.44
CA ARG A 105 15.90 5.73 -6.15
C ARG A 105 14.46 6.17 -6.39
N GLY A 106 13.52 5.54 -5.70
CA GLY A 106 12.08 5.65 -5.91
C GLY A 106 11.57 4.73 -7.02
N PHE A 107 12.20 4.74 -8.19
CA PHE A 107 11.83 3.93 -9.35
C PHE A 107 12.01 2.43 -9.10
N LYS A 108 13.17 2.04 -8.55
CA LYS A 108 13.47 0.64 -8.23
C LYS A 108 12.57 0.13 -7.10
N GLU A 109 12.35 0.95 -6.08
CA GLU A 109 11.41 0.61 -5.01
C GLU A 109 9.99 0.43 -5.56
N LEU A 110 9.54 1.28 -6.49
CA LEU A 110 8.26 1.09 -7.16
C LEU A 110 8.21 -0.26 -7.91
N ASP A 111 9.20 -0.60 -8.75
CA ASP A 111 9.20 -1.90 -9.45
C ASP A 111 9.13 -3.10 -8.48
N ILE A 112 9.86 -3.05 -7.37
CA ILE A 112 9.81 -4.11 -6.35
C ILE A 112 8.40 -4.28 -5.80
N GLU A 113 7.76 -3.18 -5.40
CA GLU A 113 6.40 -3.20 -4.86
C GLU A 113 5.39 -3.70 -5.92
N LEU A 114 5.49 -3.22 -7.17
CA LEU A 114 4.59 -3.67 -8.25
C LEU A 114 4.78 -5.17 -8.55
N ARG A 115 6.01 -5.68 -8.50
CA ARG A 115 6.29 -7.11 -8.66
C ARG A 115 5.68 -7.94 -7.54
N GLU A 116 5.73 -7.45 -6.31
CA GLU A 116 5.10 -8.13 -5.17
C GLU A 116 3.59 -8.08 -5.27
N ASP A 117 3.00 -6.93 -5.58
CA ASP A 117 1.57 -6.77 -5.81
C ASP A 117 1.04 -7.70 -6.91
N ALA A 118 1.79 -7.88 -8.00
CA ALA A 118 1.42 -8.79 -9.07
C ALA A 118 1.24 -10.24 -8.56
N ARG A 119 2.09 -10.68 -7.62
CA ARG A 119 1.94 -11.99 -6.98
C ARG A 119 0.66 -12.07 -6.16
N PHE A 120 0.36 -11.06 -5.35
CA PHE A 120 -0.88 -11.03 -4.56
C PHE A 120 -2.13 -11.05 -5.44
N ILE A 121 -2.11 -10.34 -6.57
CA ILE A 121 -3.20 -10.35 -7.55
C ILE A 121 -3.34 -11.74 -8.20
N ASP A 122 -2.23 -12.37 -8.59
CA ASP A 122 -2.26 -13.73 -9.14
C ASP A 122 -2.75 -14.77 -8.13
N ASP A 123 -2.37 -14.64 -6.86
CA ASP A 123 -2.87 -15.49 -5.78
C ASP A 123 -4.37 -15.26 -5.54
N LEU A 124 -4.84 -14.01 -5.58
CA LEU A 124 -6.26 -13.70 -5.48
C LEU A 124 -7.05 -14.31 -6.66
N LYS A 125 -6.56 -14.19 -7.90
CA LYS A 125 -7.20 -14.78 -9.09
C LYS A 125 -7.46 -16.27 -8.96
N ARG A 126 -6.56 -17.00 -8.29
CA ARG A 126 -6.69 -18.45 -8.09
C ARG A 126 -7.80 -18.80 -7.10
N ARG A 127 -8.13 -17.90 -6.17
CA ARG A 127 -9.09 -18.12 -5.08
C ARG A 127 -10.49 -17.59 -5.38
N VAL A 128 -10.60 -16.57 -6.22
CA VAL A 128 -11.88 -15.99 -6.64
C VAL A 128 -12.62 -16.92 -7.62
N SER A 129 -13.95 -16.90 -7.60
CA SER A 129 -14.81 -17.65 -8.52
C SER A 129 -14.53 -17.28 -9.98
N PHE A 130 -14.75 -18.20 -10.92
CA PHE A 130 -14.50 -17.92 -12.34
C PHE A 130 -15.29 -16.69 -12.84
N PHE A 131 -16.54 -16.52 -12.39
CA PHE A 131 -17.41 -15.42 -12.82
C PHE A 131 -16.96 -14.05 -12.28
N ASP A 132 -16.28 -14.03 -11.12
CA ASP A 132 -15.86 -12.80 -10.45
C ASP A 132 -14.39 -12.42 -10.73
N ARG A 133 -13.65 -13.23 -11.50
CA ARG A 133 -12.22 -13.03 -11.80
C ARG A 133 -11.92 -11.87 -12.73
N GLY A 134 -12.83 -11.52 -13.63
CA GLY A 134 -12.60 -10.54 -14.71
C GLY A 134 -12.00 -9.21 -14.22
N PRO A 135 -12.55 -8.57 -13.17
CA PRO A 135 -11.97 -7.36 -12.61
C PRO A 135 -10.54 -7.51 -12.05
N ILE A 136 -10.22 -8.66 -11.44
CA ILE A 136 -8.88 -8.92 -10.90
C ILE A 136 -7.88 -9.21 -12.02
N GLU A 137 -8.29 -9.93 -13.05
CA GLU A 137 -7.48 -10.14 -14.25
C GLU A 137 -7.13 -8.82 -14.95
N GLN A 138 -8.12 -7.94 -15.09
CA GLN A 138 -7.90 -6.60 -15.64
C GLN A 138 -6.95 -5.79 -14.75
N THR A 139 -7.10 -5.91 -13.43
CA THR A 139 -6.22 -5.25 -12.47
C THR A 139 -4.76 -5.69 -12.63
N GLY A 140 -4.52 -6.99 -12.76
CA GLY A 140 -3.18 -7.53 -13.01
C GLY A 140 -2.58 -7.08 -14.34
N LYS A 141 -3.38 -7.06 -15.42
CA LYS A 141 -2.93 -6.57 -16.74
C LYS A 141 -2.49 -5.11 -16.69
N GLU A 142 -3.28 -4.25 -16.05
CA GLU A 142 -2.94 -2.83 -15.92
C GLU A 142 -1.72 -2.60 -15.04
N LEU A 143 -1.58 -3.36 -13.94
CA LEU A 143 -0.40 -3.31 -13.08
C LEU A 143 0.87 -3.65 -13.86
N GLU A 144 0.87 -4.74 -14.63
CA GLU A 144 2.02 -5.13 -15.46
C GLU A 144 2.31 -4.08 -16.54
N GLY A 145 1.29 -3.40 -17.07
CA GLY A 145 1.47 -2.25 -17.95
C GLY A 145 2.27 -1.12 -17.30
N VAL A 146 1.89 -0.70 -16.09
CA VAL A 146 2.63 0.33 -15.34
C VAL A 146 4.04 -0.15 -15.01
N ARG A 147 4.19 -1.40 -14.58
CA ARG A 147 5.49 -1.98 -14.25
C ARG A 147 6.42 -2.03 -15.48
N ALA A 148 5.90 -2.35 -16.65
CA ALA A 148 6.67 -2.31 -17.90
C ALA A 148 7.20 -0.90 -18.21
N GLU A 149 6.40 0.15 -17.97
CA GLU A 149 6.87 1.54 -18.10
C GLU A 149 7.99 1.86 -17.09
N VAL A 150 7.86 1.43 -15.84
CA VAL A 150 8.88 1.62 -14.81
C VAL A 150 10.18 0.92 -15.19
N LEU A 151 10.11 -0.33 -15.64
CA LEU A 151 11.28 -1.09 -16.12
C LEU A 151 11.92 -0.45 -17.34
N GLN A 152 11.13 0.08 -18.28
CA GLN A 152 11.65 0.80 -19.44
C GLN A 152 12.40 2.08 -19.02
N ALA A 153 11.93 2.79 -18.00
CA ALA A 153 12.63 3.96 -17.48
C ALA A 153 13.94 3.59 -16.76
N LEU A 154 13.95 2.49 -16.00
CA LEU A 154 15.13 1.98 -15.30
C LEU A 154 16.18 1.41 -16.26
N PHE A 155 15.74 0.73 -17.33
CA PHE A 155 16.61 -0.04 -18.23
C PHE A 155 16.29 0.28 -19.71
N PRO A 156 16.55 1.50 -20.20
CA PRO A 156 16.17 1.91 -21.56
C PRO A 156 16.85 1.09 -22.67
N ALA A 157 18.04 0.54 -22.42
CA ALA A 157 18.78 -0.28 -23.38
C ALA A 157 18.24 -1.72 -23.52
N ALA A 158 17.50 -2.23 -22.53
CA ALA A 158 17.06 -3.62 -22.50
C ALA A 158 16.00 -3.99 -23.57
N ARG A 159 15.44 -2.98 -24.27
CA ARG A 159 14.42 -3.17 -25.32
C ARG A 159 14.95 -3.03 -26.75
N ALA A 160 16.21 -2.62 -26.94
CA ALA A 160 16.83 -2.59 -28.26
C ALA A 160 17.53 -3.93 -28.49
N PRO A 161 16.99 -4.87 -29.31
CA PRO A 161 17.89 -5.73 -30.05
C PRO A 161 18.74 -4.76 -30.87
N GLU A 162 20.05 -4.77 -30.62
CA GLU A 162 21.03 -4.13 -31.46
C GLU A 162 20.66 -4.51 -32.90
N ALA A 163 20.14 -3.56 -33.67
CA ALA A 163 19.84 -3.78 -35.07
C ALA A 163 21.13 -4.28 -35.69
N ALA A 164 21.17 -5.57 -36.00
CA ALA A 164 22.33 -6.23 -36.56
C ALA A 164 22.84 -5.34 -37.70
N LYS A 165 24.01 -4.73 -37.50
CA LYS A 165 24.68 -4.00 -38.56
C LYS A 165 24.75 -4.96 -39.75
N PRO A 166 24.24 -4.59 -40.94
CA PRO A 166 24.34 -5.47 -42.08
C PRO A 166 25.83 -5.77 -42.27
N VAL A 167 26.20 -7.04 -42.16
CA VAL A 167 27.53 -7.52 -42.51
C VAL A 167 27.75 -7.08 -43.94
N GLY A 168 28.67 -6.13 -44.11
CA GLY A 168 29.08 -5.65 -45.42
C GLY A 168 29.49 -6.85 -46.25
N LYS A 169 28.79 -7.08 -47.36
CA LYS A 169 29.24 -7.99 -48.40
C LYS A 169 30.50 -7.35 -48.99
N THR A 170 31.67 -7.88 -48.63
CA THR A 170 32.88 -7.66 -49.42
C THR A 170 32.81 -8.62 -50.60
N ASP A 171 32.99 -8.05 -51.78
CA ASP A 171 33.01 -8.70 -53.09
C ASP A 171 33.97 -9.90 -53.19
#